data_AF-A0A9E3TT36-F1
#
_entry.id   AF-A0A9E3TT36-F1
#
_cell.length_a   1.000
_cell.length_b   1.000
_cell.length_c   1.000
_cell.angle_alpha   90.00
_cell.angle_beta   90.00
_cell.angle_gamma   90.00
#
_symmetry.space_group_name_H-M   'P 1'
#
loop_
_entity.id
_entity.type
_entity.pdbx_description
1 polymer ?
#
loop_
_entity_poly.entity_id
_entity_poly.type
_entity_poly.pdbx_seq_one_letter_code
_entity_poly.pdbx_strand_id
1 'polypeptide(L)'
;MPDLIAQGALPEQRWRRKVPMGQAIPIGRSAGRWSVPWDDRISRTHVRLSLDDGRLSITRIPESLNPVFYQGSARDQFELRCGEHFVIGSTTFSLVEQNLGATLEAPPPVTEETISYELLQQVRFGDADRRIDALSSLPEIFSSAVTEEEQAVKLVEVLLSSIAQANFVAIAAISETDDTVVTMPWESRDLHRDANLPSERLIREAITSGSSVVHVWRREASDSGTSFTQHDGADWAFCVPFTIQGSGTRGVYVAGNFPSADAQPMRKLLAEDVKFVDLAARTLGHLQGLRRFEREKASLRQFISPVVFDTLVDQDPDLALMPREADVSVLFCDLRGFSRRTEREADNLLGLLHRVSGALGVMTRQILAHGGVVGDFHGDAAMGFWGWPLAQDDTAARVCQAALAIRREFAAAAVDPQHPLSDFRMGIGIASGRAVAGKIGTVDQVKVTVFGPVVNLAARLESMTKALRTSILLDSSTADYLRRHVSTTRARTRRIATIRPYGMTAPLEVSELLPPAAEYPDVSDEAIGAYEAALDAFSARDWEHSFSMLHQVPATDRVKDFLTVFIAQNNRTPPADWDGTLPLSHETPPSDAL
;
A
#
# COMPACT_ATOMS: atom_id res chain seq x y z
N MET A 1 8.80 8.86 25.33
CA MET A 1 9.84 7.99 25.95
C MET A 1 11.09 8.84 26.13
N PRO A 2 11.91 8.63 27.16
CA PRO A 2 13.11 9.45 27.37
C PRO A 2 14.25 9.05 26.42
N ASP A 3 15.05 10.04 26.05
CA ASP A 3 16.27 9.88 25.27
C ASP A 3 17.48 9.92 26.20
N LEU A 4 18.46 9.07 25.90
CA LEU A 4 19.77 9.14 26.55
C LEU A 4 20.77 9.80 25.60
N ILE A 5 21.45 10.82 26.11
CA ILE A 5 22.51 11.56 25.41
C ILE A 5 23.84 11.15 26.02
N ALA A 6 24.83 10.77 25.22
CA ALA A 6 26.21 10.61 25.65
C ALA A 6 27.06 11.72 25.03
N GLN A 7 27.86 12.43 25.83
CA GLN A 7 28.69 13.55 25.39
C GLN A 7 30.09 13.49 26.00
N GLY A 8 31.10 13.47 25.16
CA GLY A 8 32.52 13.51 25.51
C GLY A 8 33.07 14.92 25.68
N ALA A 9 34.40 15.03 25.71
CA ALA A 9 35.10 16.30 25.95
C ALA A 9 35.12 17.24 24.73
N LEU A 10 35.00 16.68 23.53
CA LEU A 10 34.95 17.45 22.27
C LEU A 10 33.50 17.52 21.74
N PRO A 11 33.08 18.63 21.09
CA PRO A 11 31.71 18.81 20.59
C PRO A 11 31.20 17.70 19.66
N GLU A 12 32.09 17.12 18.86
CA GLU A 12 31.80 16.03 17.92
C GLU A 12 31.65 14.65 18.59
N GLN A 13 32.06 14.51 19.85
CA GLN A 13 32.00 13.25 20.61
C GLN A 13 30.62 13.08 21.27
N ARG A 14 29.56 12.91 20.47
CA ARG A 14 28.20 12.85 21.01
C ARG A 14 27.26 11.93 20.22
N TRP A 15 26.30 11.34 20.92
CA TRP A 15 25.08 10.77 20.32
C TRP A 15 23.87 10.92 21.24
N ARG A 16 22.67 10.90 20.65
CA ARG A 16 21.38 10.87 21.35
C ARG A 16 20.56 9.67 20.88
N ARG A 17 19.96 8.90 21.79
CA ARG A 17 19.20 7.70 21.43
C ARG A 17 17.99 7.48 22.32
N LYS A 18 16.88 7.10 21.69
CA LYS A 18 15.68 6.60 22.38
C LYS A 18 16.01 5.36 23.18
N VAL A 19 15.61 5.36 24.45
CA VAL A 19 15.77 4.22 25.34
C VAL A 19 14.55 3.30 25.17
N PRO A 20 14.69 2.08 24.59
CA PRO A 20 13.59 1.13 24.50
C PRO A 20 13.12 0.67 25.89
N MET A 21 11.80 0.49 26.05
CA MET A 21 11.20 -0.05 27.27
C MET A 21 11.39 -1.55 27.36
N GLY A 22 11.65 -2.05 28.58
CA GLY A 22 11.75 -3.48 28.88
C GLY A 22 12.92 -4.22 28.23
N GLN A 23 13.90 -3.50 27.65
CA GLN A 23 15.12 -4.08 27.07
C GLN A 23 16.36 -3.64 27.83
N ALA A 24 17.23 -4.61 28.12
CA ALA A 24 18.53 -4.35 28.74
C ALA A 24 19.54 -3.84 27.71
N ILE A 25 20.00 -2.60 27.88
CA ILE A 25 20.88 -1.92 26.92
C ILE A 25 22.31 -1.85 27.48
N PRO A 26 23.31 -2.44 26.80
CA PRO A 26 24.71 -2.26 27.18
C PRO A 26 25.25 -0.91 26.70
N ILE A 27 26.03 -0.22 27.53
CA ILE A 27 26.86 0.93 27.12
C ILE A 27 28.32 0.60 27.39
N GLY A 28 29.19 0.94 26.43
CA GLY A 28 30.62 0.79 26.58
C GLY A 28 31.37 1.16 25.30
N ARG A 29 32.69 1.04 25.27
CA ARG A 29 33.50 1.39 24.10
C ARG A 29 33.22 0.54 22.85
N SER A 30 32.59 -0.64 23.02
CA SER A 30 32.28 -1.58 21.93
C SER A 30 30.82 -2.08 21.96
N ALA A 31 29.90 -1.33 22.56
CA ALA A 31 28.50 -1.73 22.75
C ALA A 31 27.59 -1.50 21.51
N GLY A 32 28.10 -1.83 20.31
CA GLY A 32 27.35 -1.71 19.05
C GLY A 32 26.79 -0.30 18.83
N ARG A 33 25.46 -0.20 18.67
CA ARG A 33 24.77 1.09 18.55
C ARG A 33 25.18 1.98 19.73
N TRP A 34 25.10 1.51 20.97
CA TRP A 34 25.38 2.25 22.22
C TRP A 34 26.86 2.46 22.56
N SER A 35 27.73 2.43 21.55
CA SER A 35 29.16 2.55 21.75
C SER A 35 29.61 3.99 22.06
N VAL A 36 30.62 4.11 22.91
CA VAL A 36 31.30 5.37 23.25
C VAL A 36 32.80 5.19 22.93
N PRO A 37 33.17 5.16 21.63
CA PRO A 37 34.52 4.77 21.22
C PRO A 37 35.60 5.79 21.61
N TRP A 38 35.20 7.03 21.91
CA TRP A 38 36.11 8.16 22.15
C TRP A 38 36.64 8.25 23.59
N ASP A 39 36.08 7.51 24.54
CA ASP A 39 36.47 7.59 25.95
C ASP A 39 37.17 6.29 26.41
N ASP A 40 38.49 6.35 26.53
CA ASP A 40 39.31 5.21 26.92
C ASP A 40 39.15 4.81 28.39
N ARG A 41 38.48 5.63 29.21
CA ARG A 41 38.12 5.26 30.58
C ARG A 41 36.84 4.42 30.62
N ILE A 42 36.13 4.28 29.50
CA ILE A 42 34.95 3.43 29.39
C ILE A 42 35.38 2.03 28.91
N SER A 43 34.96 1.01 29.65
CA SER A 43 35.19 -0.40 29.32
C SER A 43 34.44 -0.78 28.03
N ARG A 44 34.85 -1.86 27.34
CA ARG A 44 34.13 -2.36 26.14
C ARG A 44 32.62 -2.50 26.36
N THR A 45 32.26 -2.99 27.55
CA THR A 45 30.91 -2.94 28.12
C THR A 45 31.07 -2.48 29.57
N HIS A 46 30.41 -1.40 29.97
CA HIS A 46 30.66 -0.71 31.23
C HIS A 46 29.41 -0.62 32.12
N VAL A 47 28.27 -0.23 31.55
CA VAL A 47 26.98 -0.24 32.26
C VAL A 47 25.91 -0.96 31.45
N ARG A 48 24.88 -1.43 32.15
CA ARG A 48 23.64 -1.93 31.58
C ARG A 48 22.49 -1.04 32.07
N LEU A 49 21.62 -0.66 31.14
CA LEU A 49 20.43 0.15 31.42
C LEU A 49 19.17 -0.69 31.26
N SER A 50 18.16 -0.47 32.10
CA SER A 50 16.79 -0.97 31.91
C SER A 50 15.81 0.17 32.15
N LEU A 51 14.88 0.40 31.22
CA LEU A 51 13.82 1.38 31.37
C LEU A 51 12.51 0.66 31.70
N ASP A 52 12.07 0.82 32.95
CA ASP A 52 10.85 0.24 33.49
C ASP A 52 10.00 1.35 34.13
N ASP A 53 8.72 1.45 33.75
CA ASP A 53 7.75 2.41 34.30
C ASP A 53 8.25 3.88 34.38
N GLY A 54 8.96 4.32 33.33
CA GLY A 54 9.52 5.68 33.24
C GLY A 54 10.79 5.94 34.05
N ARG A 55 11.34 4.93 34.73
CA ARG A 55 12.59 5.02 35.50
C ARG A 55 13.71 4.28 34.81
N LEU A 56 14.82 4.97 34.53
CA LEU A 56 15.99 4.35 33.94
C LEU A 56 16.90 3.82 35.05
N SER A 57 16.95 2.50 35.20
CA SER A 57 17.88 1.84 36.11
C SER A 57 19.22 1.63 35.44
N ILE A 58 20.31 2.05 36.10
CA ILE A 58 21.69 1.88 35.63
C ILE A 58 22.40 0.93 36.57
N THR A 59 23.08 -0.06 36.00
CA THR A 59 23.90 -1.01 36.74
C THR A 59 25.27 -1.12 36.08
N ARG A 60 26.33 -0.81 36.83
CA ARG A 60 27.71 -1.01 36.41
C ARG A 60 28.01 -2.50 36.34
N ILE A 61 28.72 -2.90 35.29
CA ILE A 61 29.17 -4.28 35.11
C ILE A 61 30.39 -4.51 36.02
N PRO A 62 30.43 -5.58 36.84
CA PRO A 62 31.51 -5.81 37.80
C PRO A 62 32.92 -5.79 37.21
N GLU A 63 33.09 -6.23 35.96
CA GLU A 63 34.36 -6.25 35.22
C GLU A 63 34.80 -4.86 34.71
N SER A 64 34.08 -3.80 35.04
CA SER A 64 34.36 -2.44 34.57
C SER A 64 35.46 -1.78 35.39
N LEU A 65 36.47 -1.20 34.74
CA LEU A 65 37.66 -0.69 35.42
C LEU A 65 37.42 0.61 36.20
N ASN A 66 36.68 1.55 35.61
CA ASN A 66 36.43 2.86 36.22
C ASN A 66 35.06 2.91 36.94
N PRO A 67 34.92 3.74 37.98
CA PRO A 67 33.64 3.95 38.65
C PRO A 67 32.69 4.79 37.79
N VAL A 68 31.40 4.59 38.00
CA VAL A 68 30.32 5.42 37.44
C VAL A 68 29.94 6.45 38.49
N PHE A 69 30.00 7.74 38.15
CA PHE A 69 29.66 8.82 39.07
C PHE A 69 28.23 9.31 38.84
N TYR A 70 27.44 9.33 39.90
CA TYR A 70 26.09 9.86 39.92
C TYR A 70 25.94 10.82 41.10
N GLN A 71 25.49 12.06 40.85
CA GLN A 71 25.41 13.13 41.84
C GLN A 71 26.72 13.32 42.64
N GLY A 72 27.86 13.29 41.93
CA GLY A 72 29.19 13.46 42.51
C GLY A 72 29.73 12.27 43.31
N SER A 73 28.98 11.16 43.43
CA SER A 73 29.41 9.97 44.17
C SER A 73 29.51 8.74 43.26
N ALA A 74 30.51 7.88 43.49
CA ALA A 74 30.64 6.62 42.77
C ALA A 74 29.51 5.66 43.18
N ARG A 75 28.77 5.13 42.19
CA ARG A 75 27.67 4.18 42.43
C ARG A 75 27.67 3.05 41.41
N ASP A 76 27.45 1.83 41.88
CA ASP A 76 27.36 0.65 41.02
C ASP A 76 25.93 0.38 40.53
N GLN A 77 24.92 0.87 41.27
CA GLN A 77 23.51 0.80 40.86
C GLN A 77 22.76 2.06 41.31
N PHE A 78 21.99 2.66 40.40
CA PHE A 78 21.16 3.84 40.69
C PHE A 78 20.05 3.98 39.65
N GLU A 79 19.00 4.72 40.01
CA GLU A 79 17.95 5.16 39.10
C GLU A 79 18.24 6.59 38.65
N LEU A 80 17.98 6.86 37.37
CA LEU A 80 18.12 8.15 36.74
C LEU A 80 16.75 8.65 36.29
N ARG A 81 16.42 9.87 36.70
CA ARG A 81 15.20 10.59 36.32
C ARG A 81 15.49 11.51 35.13
N CYS A 82 14.43 11.90 34.43
CA CYS A 82 14.54 12.88 33.36
C CYS A 82 15.12 14.21 33.88
N GLY A 83 16.16 14.72 33.22
CA GLY A 83 16.94 15.90 33.61
C GLY A 83 18.20 15.57 34.42
N GLU A 84 18.36 14.33 34.90
CA GLU A 84 19.54 13.91 35.64
C GLU A 84 20.60 13.32 34.69
N HIS A 85 21.85 13.31 35.14
CA HIS A 85 22.99 12.78 34.39
C HIS A 85 23.93 11.97 35.28
N PHE A 86 24.72 11.11 34.65
CA PHE A 86 25.85 10.41 35.27
C PHE A 86 27.09 10.53 34.40
N VAL A 87 28.27 10.29 34.97
CA VAL A 87 29.55 10.46 34.29
C VAL A 87 30.35 9.17 34.38
N ILE A 88 30.95 8.78 33.26
CA ILE A 88 31.97 7.73 33.21
C ILE A 88 33.18 8.31 32.50
N GLY A 89 34.33 8.35 33.19
CA GLY A 89 35.54 8.90 32.61
C GLY A 89 35.43 10.40 32.36
N SER A 90 35.40 10.77 31.08
CA SER A 90 35.17 12.13 30.58
C SER A 90 33.83 12.30 29.85
N THR A 91 33.03 11.23 29.76
CA THR A 91 31.74 11.24 29.06
C THR A 91 30.60 11.39 30.04
N THR A 92 29.74 12.37 29.79
CA THR A 92 28.50 12.62 30.52
C THR A 92 27.33 11.96 29.79
N PHE A 93 26.49 11.27 30.53
CA PHE A 93 25.27 10.63 30.06
C PHE A 93 24.06 11.29 30.70
N SER A 94 23.19 11.90 29.91
CA SER A 94 22.03 12.66 30.39
C SER A 94 20.73 12.03 29.90
N LEU A 95 19.76 11.85 30.81
CA LEU A 95 18.43 11.39 30.44
C LEU A 95 17.53 12.60 30.19
N VAL A 96 16.97 12.72 28.99
CA VAL A 96 16.16 13.87 28.60
C VAL A 96 14.80 13.39 28.14
N GLU A 97 13.74 14.04 28.64
CA GLU A 97 12.39 13.77 28.17
C GLU A 97 12.15 14.43 26.81
N GLN A 98 11.44 13.74 25.90
CA GLN A 98 11.20 14.22 24.55
C GLN A 98 10.47 15.57 24.48
N ASN A 99 9.66 15.91 25.49
CA ASN A 99 8.81 17.09 25.45
C ASN A 99 9.58 18.33 25.91
N LEU A 100 10.28 18.96 24.97
CA LEU A 100 10.62 20.36 25.10
C LEU A 100 9.39 21.17 24.67
N GLY A 101 8.67 21.76 25.64
CA GLY A 101 7.60 22.71 25.33
C GLY A 101 8.20 24.01 24.78
N ALA A 102 7.54 24.62 23.80
CA ALA A 102 7.87 26.00 23.44
C ALA A 102 7.39 26.94 24.55
N THR A 103 8.05 28.09 24.73
CA THR A 103 7.64 29.08 25.74
C THR A 103 7.07 30.34 25.09
N LEU A 104 6.00 30.86 25.71
CA LEU A 104 5.42 32.17 25.39
C LEU A 104 6.21 33.32 26.03
N GLU A 105 6.99 33.05 27.08
CA GLU A 105 7.67 34.06 27.92
C GLU A 105 9.04 34.52 27.37
N ALA A 106 9.38 34.19 26.12
CA ALA A 106 10.62 34.70 25.52
C ALA A 106 10.63 36.25 25.54
N PRO A 107 11.74 36.90 25.93
CA PRO A 107 11.80 38.36 25.98
C PRO A 107 11.49 38.97 24.60
N PRO A 108 10.87 40.16 24.54
CA PRO A 108 10.62 40.83 23.28
C PRO A 108 11.97 41.10 22.57
N PRO A 109 12.08 40.79 21.26
CA PRO A 109 13.32 41.00 20.54
C PRO A 109 13.60 42.50 20.38
N VAL A 110 14.89 42.85 20.30
CA VAL A 110 15.34 44.20 19.96
C VAL A 110 15.14 44.47 18.47
N THR A 111 15.27 43.43 17.64
CA THR A 111 14.98 43.48 16.21
C THR A 111 14.19 42.25 15.80
N GLU A 112 13.11 42.49 15.07
CA GLU A 112 12.25 41.47 14.49
C GLU A 112 12.17 41.71 12.99
N GLU A 113 12.52 40.70 12.21
CA GLU A 113 12.56 40.78 10.76
C GLU A 113 11.82 39.59 10.16
N THR A 114 10.84 39.87 9.31
CA THR A 114 10.20 38.86 8.47
C THR A 114 10.82 38.91 7.09
N ILE A 115 11.44 37.81 6.67
CA ILE A 115 12.10 37.68 5.38
C ILE A 115 11.22 36.81 4.49
N SER A 116 10.71 37.41 3.41
CA SER A 116 9.95 36.68 2.40
C SER A 116 10.87 35.75 1.60
N TYR A 117 10.28 34.72 1.01
CA TYR A 117 10.99 33.79 0.15
C TYR A 117 11.73 34.48 -1.03
N GLU A 118 11.10 35.47 -1.64
CA GLU A 118 11.65 36.24 -2.77
C GLU A 118 12.91 37.01 -2.36
N LEU A 119 12.92 37.58 -1.15
CA LEU A 119 14.09 38.27 -0.61
C LEU A 119 15.21 37.27 -0.27
N LEU A 120 14.88 36.10 0.30
CA LEU A 120 15.86 35.04 0.57
C LEU A 120 16.56 34.56 -0.70
N GLN A 121 15.84 34.47 -1.83
CA GLN A 121 16.45 34.08 -3.09
C GLN A 121 17.58 35.03 -3.54
N GLN A 122 17.50 36.31 -3.18
CA GLN A 122 18.49 37.34 -3.56
C GLN A 122 19.75 37.31 -2.68
N VAL A 123 19.72 36.66 -1.51
CA VAL A 123 20.87 36.54 -0.61
C VAL A 123 21.96 35.68 -1.25
N ARG A 124 23.22 36.13 -1.24
CA ARG A 124 24.37 35.35 -1.72
C ARG A 124 25.05 34.65 -0.55
N PHE A 125 25.43 33.38 -0.73
CA PHE A 125 26.22 32.65 0.26
C PHE A 125 27.66 33.16 0.27
N GLY A 126 28.19 33.48 1.45
CA GLY A 126 29.60 33.83 1.65
C GLY A 126 30.51 32.59 1.64
N ASP A 127 30.04 31.47 2.18
CA ASP A 127 30.74 30.18 2.22
C ASP A 127 29.93 29.12 1.44
N ALA A 128 29.93 29.21 0.11
CA ALA A 128 29.11 28.35 -0.73
C ALA A 128 29.55 26.87 -0.69
N ASP A 129 30.86 26.60 -0.61
CA ASP A 129 31.42 25.25 -0.68
C ASP A 129 30.94 24.40 0.50
N ARG A 130 31.07 24.90 1.74
CA ARG A 130 30.60 24.20 2.93
C ARG A 130 29.09 23.93 2.91
N ARG A 131 28.31 24.86 2.35
CA ARG A 131 26.84 24.73 2.24
C ARG A 131 26.46 23.69 1.21
N ILE A 132 27.17 23.65 0.08
CA ILE A 132 26.98 22.63 -0.95
C ILE A 132 27.32 21.25 -0.40
N ASP A 133 28.44 21.11 0.32
CA ASP A 133 28.82 19.84 0.95
C ASP A 133 27.74 19.35 1.92
N ALA A 134 27.20 20.23 2.76
CA ALA A 134 26.11 19.90 3.67
C ALA A 134 24.84 19.46 2.92
N LEU A 135 24.42 20.18 1.89
CA LEU A 135 23.24 19.82 1.08
C LEU A 135 23.46 18.51 0.30
N SER A 136 24.69 18.23 -0.14
CA SER A 136 25.04 17.01 -0.87
C SER A 136 24.90 15.74 -0.02
N SER A 137 24.89 15.86 1.31
CA SER A 137 24.66 14.76 2.25
C SER A 137 23.18 14.38 2.41
N LEU A 138 22.25 15.30 2.06
CA LEU A 138 20.81 15.09 2.27
C LEU A 138 20.24 13.85 1.54
N PRO A 139 20.62 13.55 0.28
CA PRO A 139 20.16 12.33 -0.42
C PRO A 139 20.59 11.02 0.27
N GLU A 140 21.82 10.94 0.80
CA GLU A 140 22.31 9.75 1.51
C GLU A 140 21.63 9.58 2.88
N ILE A 141 21.39 10.69 3.57
CA ILE A 141 20.59 10.74 4.80
C ILE A 141 19.20 10.16 4.58
N PHE A 142 18.60 10.44 3.41
CA PHE A 142 17.27 10.02 3.02
C PHE A 142 17.18 8.57 2.50
N SER A 143 18.24 8.05 1.87
CA SER A 143 18.29 6.64 1.43
C SER A 143 18.47 5.70 2.62
N SER A 144 19.15 6.14 3.68
CA SER A 144 19.43 5.34 4.87
C SER A 144 18.38 5.44 5.99
N ALA A 145 17.49 6.43 5.96
CA ALA A 145 16.43 6.61 6.96
C ALA A 145 15.11 5.93 6.56
N VAL A 146 14.54 5.14 7.46
CA VAL A 146 13.32 4.34 7.22
C VAL A 146 12.05 5.14 7.52
N THR A 147 12.12 6.09 8.47
CA THR A 147 10.97 6.87 8.94
C THR A 147 11.17 8.38 8.76
N GLU A 148 10.06 9.14 8.73
CA GLU A 148 10.11 10.62 8.69
C GLU A 148 10.82 11.19 9.92
N GLU A 149 10.68 10.55 11.08
CA GLU A 149 11.32 10.97 12.32
C GLU A 149 12.85 10.83 12.22
N GLU A 150 13.36 9.73 11.66
CA GLU A 150 14.81 9.55 11.44
C GLU A 150 15.38 10.57 10.46
N GLN A 151 14.63 10.91 9.40
CA GLN A 151 15.03 11.96 8.44
C GLN A 151 15.10 13.32 9.11
N ALA A 152 14.11 13.63 9.94
CA ALA A 152 14.04 14.87 10.68
C ALA A 152 15.20 15.02 11.67
N VAL A 153 15.58 13.94 12.37
CA VAL A 153 16.74 13.94 13.29
C VAL A 153 18.02 14.24 12.53
N LYS A 154 18.26 13.54 11.41
CA LYS A 154 19.47 13.76 10.60
C LYS A 154 19.51 15.16 9.99
N LEU A 155 18.37 15.73 9.57
CA LEU A 155 18.32 17.11 9.11
C LEU A 155 18.76 18.06 10.21
N VAL A 156 18.22 17.91 11.42
CA VAL A 156 18.59 18.72 12.58
C VAL A 156 20.10 18.62 12.87
N GLU A 157 20.68 17.42 12.82
CA GLU A 157 22.12 17.20 13.00
C GLU A 157 22.98 17.89 11.91
N VAL A 158 22.57 17.80 10.64
CA VAL A 158 23.26 18.48 9.53
C VAL A 158 23.18 19.98 9.69
N LEU A 159 22.02 20.52 10.01
CA LEU A 159 21.85 21.96 10.20
C LEU A 159 22.68 22.46 11.38
N LEU A 160 22.65 21.75 12.51
CA LEU A 160 23.42 22.13 13.69
C LEU A 160 24.94 22.04 13.47
N SER A 161 25.43 21.10 12.67
CA SER A 161 26.86 20.99 12.32
C SER A 161 27.31 21.99 11.24
N SER A 162 26.40 22.39 10.36
CA SER A 162 26.68 23.31 9.25
C SER A 162 26.64 24.78 9.65
N ILE A 163 25.79 25.14 10.63
CA ILE A 163 25.64 26.51 11.12
C ILE A 163 26.57 26.71 12.32
N ALA A 164 27.72 27.34 12.10
CA ALA A 164 28.77 27.47 13.11
C ALA A 164 28.29 28.17 14.40
N GLN A 165 27.39 29.15 14.28
CA GLN A 165 26.91 29.95 15.41
C GLN A 165 25.63 29.40 16.06
N ALA A 166 25.02 28.36 15.49
CA ALA A 166 23.84 27.73 16.07
C ALA A 166 24.25 26.90 17.28
N ASN A 167 23.55 27.10 18.39
CA ASN A 167 23.63 26.24 19.57
C ASN A 167 22.39 25.36 19.70
N PHE A 168 21.32 25.63 18.97
CA PHE A 168 20.08 24.88 19.04
C PHE A 168 19.39 24.81 17.68
N VAL A 169 18.90 23.64 17.30
CA VAL A 169 18.06 23.44 16.12
C VAL A 169 16.90 22.52 16.50
N ALA A 170 15.67 22.87 16.12
CA ALA A 170 14.49 22.05 16.27
C ALA A 170 13.61 22.12 15.03
N ILE A 171 12.87 21.04 14.78
CA ILE A 171 11.68 21.10 13.94
C ILE A 171 10.48 21.27 14.87
N ALA A 172 9.52 22.08 14.47
CA ALA A 172 8.30 22.34 15.22
C ALA A 172 7.08 22.31 14.29
N ALA A 173 5.93 22.01 14.87
CA ALA A 173 4.64 22.07 14.22
C ALA A 173 3.61 22.67 15.20
N ILE A 174 2.51 23.17 14.67
CA ILE A 174 1.34 23.55 15.47
C ILE A 174 0.40 22.35 15.50
N SER A 175 0.05 21.88 16.69
CA SER A 175 -0.89 20.77 16.87
C SER A 175 -2.29 21.19 16.41
N GLU A 176 -2.93 20.38 15.57
CA GLU A 176 -4.30 20.63 15.12
C GLU A 176 -5.33 20.46 16.25
N THR A 177 -5.02 19.68 17.29
CA THR A 177 -6.00 19.37 18.36
C THR A 177 -6.09 20.48 19.41
N ASP A 178 -4.94 20.98 19.86
CA ASP A 178 -4.85 21.85 21.03
C ASP A 178 -4.24 23.22 20.68
N ASP A 179 -3.95 23.48 19.40
CA ASP A 179 -3.30 24.70 18.90
C ASP A 179 -1.98 25.03 19.63
N THR A 180 -1.29 24.03 20.14
CA THR A 180 -0.01 24.19 20.85
C THR A 180 1.16 23.93 19.92
N VAL A 181 2.27 24.66 20.11
CA VAL A 181 3.52 24.38 19.39
C VAL A 181 4.18 23.14 19.98
N VAL A 182 4.38 22.13 19.15
CA VAL A 182 5.04 20.88 19.47
C VAL A 182 6.39 20.83 18.77
N THR A 183 7.48 20.61 19.52
CA THR A 183 8.84 20.57 18.96
C THR A 183 9.33 19.13 18.82
N MET A 184 9.59 18.70 17.59
CA MET A 184 10.02 17.34 17.24
C MET A 184 10.68 17.31 15.85
N PRO A 185 11.90 16.76 15.69
CA PRO A 185 12.99 16.52 16.65
C PRO A 185 13.86 17.77 16.89
N TRP A 186 14.75 17.74 17.88
CA TRP A 186 15.64 18.85 18.21
C TRP A 186 17.03 18.39 18.68
N GLU A 187 18.03 19.24 18.49
CA GLU A 187 19.39 19.09 19.02
C GLU A 187 19.94 20.42 19.56
N SER A 188 20.81 20.33 20.57
CA SER A 188 21.43 21.48 21.23
C SER A 188 22.90 21.20 21.51
N ARG A 189 23.80 22.16 21.26
CA ARG A 189 25.20 22.11 21.72
C ARG A 189 25.31 22.34 23.22
N ASP A 190 24.36 23.08 23.81
CA ASP A 190 24.32 23.40 25.24
C ASP A 190 23.50 22.36 26.00
N LEU A 191 24.09 21.77 27.06
CA LEU A 191 23.51 20.71 27.88
C LEU A 191 22.62 21.21 29.04
N HIS A 192 22.66 22.51 29.36
CA HIS A 192 21.89 23.08 30.46
C HIS A 192 20.46 23.41 29.99
N ARG A 193 19.49 22.80 30.66
CA ARG A 193 18.10 22.56 30.19
C ARG A 193 17.24 23.80 30.03
N ASP A 194 17.62 24.94 30.62
CA ASP A 194 16.73 26.09 30.79
C ASP A 194 17.06 27.32 29.91
N ALA A 195 18.19 27.33 29.19
CA ALA A 195 18.64 28.54 28.49
C ALA A 195 18.14 28.72 27.03
N ASN A 196 17.58 27.67 26.40
CA ASN A 196 17.29 27.69 24.94
C ASN A 196 15.95 27.06 24.58
N LEU A 197 14.89 27.32 25.35
CA LEU A 197 13.54 26.87 24.97
C LEU A 197 13.08 27.59 23.68
N PRO A 198 12.51 26.86 22.70
CA PRO A 198 12.04 27.46 21.45
C PRO A 198 10.96 28.51 21.72
N SER A 199 11.06 29.66 21.06
CA SER A 199 10.04 30.71 21.15
C SER A 199 8.77 30.28 20.41
N GLU A 200 7.67 30.10 21.16
CA GLU A 200 6.38 29.74 20.57
C GLU A 200 5.89 30.82 19.60
N ARG A 201 6.04 32.09 19.98
CA ARG A 201 5.63 33.24 19.16
C ARG A 201 6.30 33.21 17.79
N LEU A 202 7.63 33.06 17.78
CA LEU A 202 8.43 33.06 16.56
C LEU A 202 8.03 31.89 15.66
N ILE A 203 7.89 30.68 16.22
CA ILE A 203 7.47 29.49 15.47
C ILE A 203 6.09 29.70 14.85
N ARG A 204 5.13 30.16 15.64
CA ARG A 204 3.74 30.38 15.20
C ARG A 204 3.68 31.42 14.09
N GLU A 205 4.41 32.51 14.24
CA GLU A 205 4.46 33.58 13.25
C GLU A 205 5.05 33.11 11.92
N ALA A 206 6.16 32.37 11.95
CA ALA A 206 6.76 31.80 10.74
C ALA A 206 5.82 30.81 10.03
N ILE A 207 5.21 29.88 10.78
CA ILE A 207 4.30 28.87 10.22
C ILE A 207 3.04 29.51 9.65
N THR A 208 2.47 30.49 10.34
CA THR A 208 1.22 31.14 9.93
C THR A 208 1.42 32.11 8.77
N SER A 209 2.52 32.87 8.77
CA SER A 209 2.84 33.81 7.68
C SER A 209 3.41 33.13 6.43
N GLY A 210 3.92 31.90 6.55
CA GLY A 210 4.65 31.22 5.48
C GLY A 210 5.98 31.89 5.12
N SER A 211 6.46 32.83 5.94
CA SER A 211 7.71 33.56 5.77
C SER A 211 8.70 33.21 6.89
N SER A 212 9.99 33.40 6.62
CA SER A 212 11.01 33.18 7.66
C SER A 212 11.02 34.35 8.62
N VAL A 213 11.06 34.09 9.92
CA VAL A 213 11.05 35.14 10.95
C VAL A 213 12.34 35.06 11.74
N VAL A 214 12.99 36.20 11.98
CA VAL A 214 14.26 36.33 12.69
C VAL A 214 14.08 37.29 13.86
N HIS A 215 14.48 36.85 15.06
CA HIS A 215 14.54 37.64 16.28
C HIS A 215 15.99 37.81 16.73
N VAL A 216 16.35 39.03 17.13
CA VAL A 216 17.66 39.36 17.72
C VAL A 216 17.45 40.09 19.04
N TRP A 217 18.11 39.63 20.11
CA TRP A 217 17.92 40.15 21.47
C TRP A 217 19.06 41.05 21.98
N ARG A 218 20.24 41.03 21.36
CA ARG A 218 21.40 41.80 21.87
C ARG A 218 21.41 43.27 21.43
N ARG A 219 21.85 44.14 22.34
CA ARG A 219 21.83 45.62 22.28
C ARG A 219 23.14 46.19 21.72
N GLU A 220 23.05 47.17 20.82
CA GLU A 220 24.17 48.07 20.48
C GLU A 220 24.68 48.76 21.77
N ALA A 221 25.99 48.77 21.96
CA ALA A 221 26.60 49.39 23.13
C ALA A 221 26.62 50.92 22.99
N SER A 222 25.84 51.64 23.80
CA SER A 222 26.23 52.96 24.34
C SER A 222 25.40 53.41 25.54
N ASP A 223 26.12 53.79 26.60
CA ASP A 223 25.83 54.74 27.69
C ASP A 223 24.52 54.68 28.48
N SER A 224 24.55 53.95 29.60
CA SER A 224 24.42 54.50 30.97
C SER A 224 24.12 53.37 31.94
N GLY A 225 24.85 53.34 33.05
CA GLY A 225 24.85 52.23 33.99
C GLY A 225 23.51 52.00 34.66
N THR A 226 22.92 50.83 34.42
CA THR A 226 22.17 50.04 35.42
C THR A 226 22.21 48.58 34.97
N SER A 227 22.98 47.76 35.68
CA SER A 227 22.88 46.31 35.61
C SER A 227 21.52 45.88 36.16
N PHE A 228 20.86 44.90 35.55
CA PHE A 228 20.23 43.72 36.16
C PHE A 228 19.12 43.19 35.25
N THR A 229 19.52 42.30 34.33
CA THR A 229 18.85 41.04 33.96
C THR A 229 19.72 40.39 32.88
N GLN A 230 20.81 39.75 33.32
CA GLN A 230 21.45 38.72 32.49
C GLN A 230 20.45 37.58 32.37
N HIS A 231 19.77 37.49 31.23
CA HIS A 231 19.16 36.24 30.84
C HIS A 231 20.21 35.48 30.03
N ASP A 232 20.67 34.34 30.57
CA ASP A 232 21.38 33.32 29.82
C ASP A 232 20.40 32.72 28.80
N GLY A 233 20.54 33.10 27.54
CA GLY A 233 19.77 32.56 26.43
C GLY A 233 20.17 33.20 25.10
N ALA A 234 20.01 32.45 24.00
CA ALA A 234 20.48 32.77 22.65
C ALA A 234 20.45 34.27 22.26
N ASP A 235 21.53 34.79 21.66
CA ASP A 235 21.58 36.17 21.14
C ASP A 235 20.59 36.40 19.98
N TRP A 236 20.28 35.34 19.23
CA TRP A 236 19.41 35.35 18.07
C TRP A 236 18.69 34.01 17.89
N ALA A 237 17.52 34.06 17.25
CA ALA A 237 16.83 32.88 16.77
C ALA A 237 16.05 33.19 15.49
N PHE A 238 15.80 32.17 14.69
CA PHE A 238 14.93 32.27 13.54
C PHE A 238 14.12 30.98 13.34
N CYS A 239 13.00 31.08 12.63
CA CYS A 239 12.21 29.94 12.23
C CYS A 239 11.90 30.05 10.73
N VAL A 240 12.11 28.93 10.04
CA VAL A 240 11.87 28.82 8.60
C VAL A 240 10.72 27.84 8.36
N PRO A 241 9.60 28.28 7.76
CA PRO A 241 8.48 27.39 7.48
C PRO A 241 8.77 26.54 6.24
N PHE A 242 8.34 25.28 6.29
CA PHE A 242 8.34 24.37 5.15
C PHE A 242 7.09 23.49 5.17
N THR A 243 6.60 23.12 3.99
CA THR A 243 5.37 22.35 3.85
C THR A 243 5.69 20.94 3.38
N ILE A 244 5.06 19.96 4.02
CA ILE A 244 5.04 18.57 3.56
C ILE A 244 3.63 18.32 3.01
N GLN A 245 3.53 18.01 1.72
CA GLN A 245 2.22 17.75 1.12
C GLN A 245 1.47 16.64 1.88
N GLY A 246 0.24 16.96 2.33
CA GLY A 246 -0.62 16.06 3.09
C GLY A 246 -0.29 15.90 4.59
N SER A 247 0.76 16.56 5.10
CA SER A 247 1.17 16.48 6.53
C SER A 247 1.28 17.86 7.20
N GLY A 248 0.80 18.91 6.54
CA GLY A 248 0.78 20.28 7.06
C GLY A 248 2.10 21.04 6.94
N THR A 249 2.10 22.25 7.49
CA THR A 249 3.28 23.14 7.54
C THR A 249 4.02 22.94 8.85
N ARG A 250 5.34 22.84 8.76
CA ARG A 250 6.27 22.75 9.90
C ARG A 250 7.24 23.93 9.85
N GLY A 251 7.94 24.16 10.95
CA GLY A 251 8.99 25.18 11.07
C GLY A 251 10.31 24.57 11.49
N VAL A 252 11.42 24.99 10.90
CA VAL A 252 12.76 24.72 11.43
C VAL A 252 13.20 25.91 12.26
N TYR A 253 13.23 25.74 13.57
CA TYR A 253 13.70 26.72 14.54
C TYR A 253 15.20 26.56 14.76
N VAL A 254 15.95 27.65 14.67
CA VAL A 254 17.38 27.69 14.92
C VAL A 254 17.67 28.83 15.88
N ALA A 255 18.46 28.58 16.92
CA ALA A 255 18.93 29.60 17.83
C ALA A 255 20.45 29.48 18.02
N GLY A 256 21.07 30.60 18.41
CA GLY A 256 22.51 30.69 18.52
C GLY A 256 23.01 31.95 19.22
N ASN A 257 24.33 32.02 19.33
CA ASN A 257 25.03 33.15 19.95
C ASN A 257 25.95 33.80 18.94
N PHE A 258 26.22 35.09 19.10
CA PHE A 258 27.21 35.78 18.30
C PHE A 258 28.63 35.52 18.84
N PRO A 259 29.64 35.37 17.96
CA PRO A 259 31.02 35.12 18.37
C PRO A 259 31.71 36.34 18.99
N SER A 260 31.24 37.56 18.70
CA SER A 260 31.77 38.82 19.27
C SER A 260 30.68 39.90 19.37
N ALA A 261 30.97 41.01 20.06
CA ALA A 261 30.01 42.07 20.40
C ALA A 261 29.60 43.01 19.24
N ASP A 262 30.24 42.93 18.07
CA ASP A 262 29.92 43.79 16.92
C ASP A 262 28.77 43.23 16.06
N ALA A 263 27.63 43.91 16.04
CA ALA A 263 26.38 43.41 15.47
C ALA A 263 26.19 43.65 13.95
N GLN A 264 26.86 44.65 13.34
CA GLN A 264 26.58 45.04 11.94
C GLN A 264 26.93 43.98 10.87
N PRO A 265 28.11 43.30 10.91
CA PRO A 265 28.43 42.23 9.96
C PRO A 265 27.52 41.00 10.12
N MET A 266 26.84 40.89 11.27
CA MET A 266 26.23 39.67 11.76
C MET A 266 24.81 39.45 11.23
N ARG A 267 24.08 40.52 10.89
CA ARG A 267 22.75 40.42 10.24
C ARG A 267 22.82 39.76 8.86
N LYS A 268 23.86 40.08 8.09
CA LYS A 268 24.08 39.46 6.77
C LYS A 268 24.40 37.97 6.91
N LEU A 269 25.11 37.59 7.96
CA LEU A 269 25.41 36.19 8.30
C LEU A 269 24.13 35.39 8.56
N LEU A 270 23.18 35.96 9.32
CA LEU A 270 21.90 35.32 9.61
C LEU A 270 21.05 35.11 8.35
N ALA A 271 21.02 36.09 7.43
CA ALA A 271 20.28 35.93 6.18
C ALA A 271 20.79 34.75 5.33
N GLU A 272 22.11 34.50 5.34
CA GLU A 272 22.72 33.34 4.67
C GLU A 272 22.32 32.02 5.35
N ASP A 273 22.32 31.99 6.69
CA ASP A 273 21.87 30.83 7.46
C ASP A 273 20.38 30.53 7.26
N VAL A 274 19.53 31.55 7.26
CA VAL A 274 18.09 31.43 6.99
C VAL A 274 17.88 30.85 5.58
N LYS A 275 18.59 31.36 4.56
CA LYS A 275 18.50 30.82 3.19
C LYS A 275 18.94 29.36 3.12
N PHE A 276 20.01 28.99 3.81
CA PHE A 276 20.49 27.62 3.84
C PHE A 276 19.48 26.67 4.48
N VAL A 277 18.91 27.05 5.62
CA VAL A 277 17.87 26.28 6.31
C VAL A 277 16.60 26.15 5.46
N ASP A 278 16.17 27.23 4.81
CA ASP A 278 15.04 27.22 3.87
C ASP A 278 15.23 26.21 2.76
N LEU A 279 16.39 26.23 2.11
CA LEU A 279 16.71 25.32 1.02
C LEU A 279 16.72 23.85 1.50
N ALA A 280 17.35 23.56 2.64
CA ALA A 280 17.41 22.22 3.20
C ALA A 280 16.01 21.70 3.61
N ALA A 281 15.23 22.53 4.30
CA ALA A 281 13.90 22.17 4.81
C ALA A 281 12.88 21.96 3.67
N ARG A 282 12.85 22.86 2.67
CA ARG A 282 11.98 22.71 1.49
C ARG A 282 12.34 21.50 0.66
N THR A 283 13.63 21.24 0.45
CA THR A 283 14.10 20.05 -0.27
C THR A 283 13.62 18.78 0.43
N LEU A 284 13.72 18.71 1.77
CA LEU A 284 13.19 17.59 2.53
C LEU A 284 11.67 17.47 2.36
N GLY A 285 10.92 18.58 2.47
CA GLY A 285 9.47 18.59 2.31
C GLY A 285 9.01 18.06 0.95
N HIS A 286 9.68 18.48 -0.14
CA HIS A 286 9.39 17.99 -1.49
C HIS A 286 9.69 16.50 -1.65
N LEU A 287 10.83 16.03 -1.14
CA LEU A 287 11.20 14.61 -1.22
C LEU A 287 10.24 13.71 -0.44
N GLN A 288 9.78 14.16 0.73
CA GLN A 288 8.77 13.46 1.52
C GLN A 288 7.42 13.42 0.79
N GLY A 289 6.99 14.54 0.21
CA GLY A 289 5.78 14.61 -0.62
C GLY A 289 5.81 13.63 -1.79
N LEU A 290 6.93 13.56 -2.51
CA LEU A 290 7.10 12.65 -3.64
C LEU A 290 7.01 11.17 -3.22
N ARG A 291 7.72 10.75 -2.16
CA ARG A 291 7.63 9.36 -1.65
C ARG A 291 6.22 9.00 -1.18
N ARG A 292 5.52 9.92 -0.54
CA ARG A 292 4.14 9.71 -0.11
C ARG A 292 3.23 9.51 -1.31
N PHE A 293 3.35 10.38 -2.30
CA PHE A 293 2.62 10.27 -3.55
C PHE A 293 2.90 8.93 -4.27
N GLU A 294 4.16 8.49 -4.31
CA GLU A 294 4.51 7.19 -4.88
C GLU A 294 3.89 6.01 -4.11
N ARG A 295 3.86 6.07 -2.78
CA ARG A 295 3.21 5.05 -1.93
C ARG A 295 1.70 5.03 -2.11
N GLU A 296 1.07 6.20 -2.18
CA GLU A 296 -0.37 6.34 -2.45
C GLU A 296 -0.71 5.82 -3.86
N LYS A 297 0.09 6.16 -4.86
CA LYS A 297 -0.07 5.59 -6.22
C LYS A 297 0.13 4.08 -6.22
N ALA A 298 1.11 3.56 -5.48
CA ALA A 298 1.35 2.12 -5.36
C ALA A 298 0.21 1.39 -4.65
N SER A 299 -0.41 1.99 -3.62
CA SER A 299 -1.57 1.40 -2.95
C SER A 299 -2.83 1.42 -3.83
N LEU A 300 -2.95 2.38 -4.75
CA LEU A 300 -4.04 2.42 -5.73
C LEU A 300 -3.89 1.38 -6.86
N ARG A 301 -2.67 0.90 -7.15
CA ARG A 301 -2.42 -0.12 -8.20
C ARG A 301 -3.19 -1.41 -7.99
N GLN A 302 -3.42 -1.84 -6.75
CA GLN A 302 -4.14 -3.08 -6.46
C GLN A 302 -5.63 -3.03 -6.84
N PHE A 303 -6.18 -1.84 -7.09
CA PHE A 303 -7.58 -1.64 -7.45
C PHE A 303 -7.79 -1.52 -8.97
N ILE A 304 -6.73 -1.56 -9.76
CA ILE A 304 -6.77 -1.43 -11.22
C ILE A 304 -6.09 -2.65 -11.82
N SER A 305 -6.74 -3.28 -12.81
CA SER A 305 -6.13 -4.38 -13.57
C SER A 305 -4.77 -3.95 -14.15
N PRO A 306 -3.69 -4.75 -14.03
CA PRO A 306 -2.37 -4.41 -14.56
C PRO A 306 -2.38 -3.96 -16.01
N VAL A 307 -3.18 -4.62 -16.87
CA VAL A 307 -3.32 -4.28 -18.29
C VAL A 307 -3.86 -2.86 -18.49
N VAL A 308 -4.79 -2.43 -17.63
CA VAL A 308 -5.34 -1.07 -17.66
C VAL A 308 -4.30 -0.08 -17.13
N PHE A 309 -3.60 -0.44 -16.06
CA PHE A 309 -2.54 0.40 -15.48
C PHE A 309 -1.41 0.65 -16.48
N ASP A 310 -0.95 -0.37 -17.21
CA ASP A 310 0.12 -0.22 -18.20
C ASP A 310 -0.31 0.70 -19.34
N THR A 311 -1.58 0.64 -19.76
CA THR A 311 -2.14 1.56 -20.77
C THR A 311 -2.17 3.02 -20.28
N LEU A 312 -2.34 3.24 -18.98
CA LEU A 312 -2.36 4.57 -18.35
C LEU A 312 -0.97 5.22 -18.25
N VAL A 313 0.12 4.45 -18.34
CA VAL A 313 1.48 4.99 -18.22
C VAL A 313 1.88 5.77 -19.48
N ASP A 314 1.39 5.35 -20.65
CA ASP A 314 1.83 5.86 -21.95
C ASP A 314 0.92 6.96 -22.53
N GLN A 315 -0.24 7.22 -21.92
CA GLN A 315 -1.29 8.09 -22.46
C GLN A 315 -1.98 8.90 -21.37
N ASP A 316 -2.65 9.99 -21.77
CA ASP A 316 -3.56 10.72 -20.89
C ASP A 316 -4.66 9.77 -20.35
N PRO A 317 -4.81 9.61 -19.02
CA PRO A 317 -5.78 8.70 -18.42
C PRO A 317 -7.22 8.90 -18.87
N ASP A 318 -7.64 10.14 -19.10
CA ASP A 318 -9.03 10.42 -19.48
C ASP A 318 -9.30 10.03 -20.94
N LEU A 319 -8.28 10.10 -21.79
CA LEU A 319 -8.36 9.59 -23.17
C LEU A 319 -8.23 8.06 -23.23
N ALA A 320 -7.27 7.50 -22.50
CA ALA A 320 -6.98 6.07 -22.50
C ALA A 320 -8.14 5.21 -21.99
N LEU A 321 -8.90 5.73 -21.01
CA LEU A 321 -10.04 5.03 -20.42
C LEU A 321 -11.40 5.46 -20.99
N MET A 322 -11.44 6.28 -22.04
CA MET A 322 -12.69 6.76 -22.62
C MET A 322 -13.58 5.58 -23.06
N PRO A 323 -14.87 5.56 -22.67
CA PRO A 323 -15.81 4.53 -23.13
C PRO A 323 -15.91 4.50 -24.65
N ARG A 324 -15.68 3.32 -25.24
CA ARG A 324 -15.80 3.10 -26.69
C ARG A 324 -16.43 1.75 -27.00
N GLU A 325 -17.09 1.66 -28.14
CA GLU A 325 -17.54 0.37 -28.68
C GLU A 325 -16.33 -0.49 -29.06
N ALA A 326 -16.39 -1.76 -28.68
CA ALA A 326 -15.39 -2.77 -29.00
C ALA A 326 -16.06 -4.14 -29.16
N ASP A 327 -15.48 -4.98 -30.01
CA ASP A 327 -15.75 -6.42 -30.00
C ASP A 327 -15.00 -7.03 -28.82
N VAL A 328 -15.76 -7.61 -27.89
CA VAL A 328 -15.23 -8.15 -26.64
C VAL A 328 -15.63 -9.60 -26.47
N SER A 329 -14.80 -10.34 -25.74
CA SER A 329 -15.20 -11.62 -25.15
C SER A 329 -15.26 -11.46 -23.64
N VAL A 330 -16.34 -11.92 -23.03
CA VAL A 330 -16.60 -11.78 -21.59
C VAL A 330 -16.68 -13.16 -20.97
N LEU A 331 -16.08 -13.31 -19.79
CA LEU A 331 -16.09 -14.51 -18.97
C LEU A 331 -16.66 -14.17 -17.59
N PHE A 332 -17.66 -14.92 -17.15
CA PHE A 332 -18.08 -14.98 -15.76
C PHE A 332 -17.68 -16.33 -15.19
N CYS A 333 -17.05 -16.34 -14.02
CA CYS A 333 -16.68 -17.54 -13.29
C CYS A 333 -17.19 -17.47 -11.87
N ASP A 334 -18.07 -18.40 -11.48
CA ASP A 334 -18.63 -18.48 -10.12
C ASP A 334 -18.11 -19.72 -9.37
N LEU A 335 -17.98 -19.61 -8.04
CA LEU A 335 -17.53 -20.68 -7.16
C LEU A 335 -18.69 -21.48 -6.59
N ARG A 336 -18.85 -22.70 -7.07
CA ARG A 336 -19.83 -23.63 -6.52
C ARG A 336 -19.30 -24.32 -5.27
N GLY A 337 -20.17 -24.46 -4.27
CA GLY A 337 -19.88 -25.07 -2.97
C GLY A 337 -19.64 -24.06 -1.85
N PHE A 338 -19.57 -22.77 -2.18
CA PHE A 338 -19.37 -21.68 -1.24
C PHE A 338 -20.53 -21.56 -0.22
N SER A 339 -21.78 -21.48 -0.68
CA SER A 339 -22.95 -21.27 0.19
C SER A 339 -23.16 -22.37 1.24
N ARG A 340 -22.83 -23.63 0.91
CA ARG A 340 -22.91 -24.76 1.87
C ARG A 340 -21.85 -24.68 2.97
N ARG A 341 -20.80 -23.88 2.77
CA ARG A 341 -19.64 -23.81 3.65
C ARG A 341 -19.58 -22.50 4.44
N THR A 342 -20.09 -21.40 3.91
CA THR A 342 -20.42 -20.18 4.69
C THR A 342 -21.25 -20.52 5.91
N GLU A 343 -22.18 -21.47 5.79
CA GLU A 343 -23.01 -21.94 6.91
C GLU A 343 -22.24 -22.80 7.93
N ARG A 344 -21.24 -23.57 7.48
CA ARG A 344 -20.45 -24.49 8.34
C ARG A 344 -19.22 -23.83 8.98
N GLU A 345 -18.67 -22.80 8.35
CA GLU A 345 -17.48 -22.06 8.79
C GLU A 345 -17.84 -20.66 9.31
N ALA A 346 -19.10 -20.44 9.71
CA ALA A 346 -19.58 -19.16 10.24
C ALA A 346 -18.75 -18.65 11.44
N ASP A 347 -18.15 -19.57 12.21
CA ASP A 347 -17.28 -19.26 13.36
C ASP A 347 -15.83 -18.89 12.96
N ASN A 348 -15.44 -19.01 11.68
CA ASN A 348 -14.10 -18.66 11.16
C ASN A 348 -14.16 -17.89 9.83
N LEU A 349 -14.71 -16.68 9.88
CA LEU A 349 -14.85 -15.80 8.70
C LEU A 349 -13.50 -15.45 8.04
N LEU A 350 -12.41 -15.32 8.82
CA LEU A 350 -11.07 -15.02 8.28
C LEU A 350 -10.50 -16.19 7.48
N GLY A 351 -10.68 -17.42 7.95
CA GLY A 351 -10.28 -18.63 7.22
C GLY A 351 -11.05 -18.78 5.91
N LEU A 352 -12.36 -18.52 5.95
CA LEU A 352 -13.20 -18.51 4.76
C LEU A 352 -12.75 -17.46 3.74
N LEU A 353 -12.50 -16.22 4.20
CA LEU A 353 -12.00 -15.13 3.35
C LEU A 353 -10.68 -15.50 2.69
N HIS A 354 -9.74 -16.10 3.43
CA HIS A 354 -8.45 -16.51 2.87
C HIS A 354 -8.60 -17.53 1.73
N ARG A 355 -9.53 -18.48 1.87
CA ARG A 355 -9.78 -19.51 0.86
C ARG A 355 -10.49 -18.97 -0.37
N VAL A 356 -11.50 -18.12 -0.19
CA VAL A 356 -12.16 -17.39 -1.29
C VAL A 356 -11.15 -16.54 -2.03
N SER A 357 -10.30 -15.81 -1.30
CA SER A 357 -9.22 -15.02 -1.90
C SER A 357 -8.25 -15.90 -2.70
N GLY A 358 -7.93 -17.10 -2.21
CA GLY A 358 -7.14 -18.08 -2.94
C GLY A 358 -7.81 -18.52 -4.24
N ALA A 359 -9.11 -18.81 -4.21
CA ALA A 359 -9.90 -19.23 -5.36
C ALA A 359 -10.05 -18.11 -6.42
N LEU A 360 -10.40 -16.90 -6.00
CA LEU A 360 -10.41 -15.70 -6.84
C LEU A 360 -9.01 -15.42 -7.41
N GLY A 361 -7.97 -15.69 -6.62
CA GLY A 361 -6.57 -15.59 -7.04
C GLY A 361 -6.21 -16.54 -8.19
N VAL A 362 -6.78 -17.75 -8.24
CA VAL A 362 -6.63 -18.66 -9.38
C VAL A 362 -7.30 -18.07 -10.62
N MET A 363 -8.55 -17.61 -10.50
CA MET A 363 -9.31 -17.06 -11.63
C MET A 363 -8.62 -15.85 -12.24
N THR A 364 -8.32 -14.85 -11.41
CA THR A 364 -7.68 -13.60 -11.82
C THR A 364 -6.31 -13.83 -12.46
N ARG A 365 -5.49 -14.72 -11.89
CA ARG A 365 -4.18 -15.06 -12.46
C ARG A 365 -4.31 -15.60 -13.87
N GLN A 366 -5.26 -16.50 -14.12
CA GLN A 366 -5.45 -17.07 -15.45
C GLN A 366 -6.09 -16.07 -16.43
N ILE A 367 -7.01 -15.21 -15.98
CA ILE A 367 -7.53 -14.11 -16.81
C ILE A 367 -6.37 -13.23 -17.29
N LEU A 368 -5.51 -12.78 -16.37
CA LEU A 368 -4.37 -11.91 -16.67
C LEU A 368 -3.30 -12.62 -17.53
N ALA A 369 -2.95 -13.87 -17.22
CA ALA A 369 -1.94 -14.65 -17.96
C ALA A 369 -2.32 -14.87 -19.43
N HIS A 370 -3.62 -14.87 -19.74
CA HIS A 370 -4.14 -14.99 -21.10
C HIS A 370 -4.55 -13.63 -21.71
N GLY A 371 -4.04 -12.52 -21.16
CA GLY A 371 -4.19 -11.17 -21.73
C GLY A 371 -5.57 -10.55 -21.56
N GLY A 372 -6.33 -11.03 -20.57
CA GLY A 372 -7.63 -10.46 -20.20
C GLY A 372 -7.51 -9.39 -19.12
N VAL A 373 -8.59 -8.64 -18.94
CA VAL A 373 -8.75 -7.65 -17.88
C VAL A 373 -9.72 -8.21 -16.85
N VAL A 374 -9.34 -8.16 -15.56
CA VAL A 374 -10.26 -8.44 -14.46
C VAL A 374 -11.15 -7.21 -14.28
N GLY A 375 -12.45 -7.37 -14.52
CA GLY A 375 -13.41 -6.27 -14.51
C GLY A 375 -14.02 -6.00 -13.14
N ASP A 376 -14.57 -7.03 -12.51
CA ASP A 376 -15.24 -6.88 -11.21
C ASP A 376 -15.32 -8.22 -10.46
N PHE A 377 -15.53 -8.13 -9.15
CA PHE A 377 -15.87 -9.26 -8.30
C PHE A 377 -17.30 -9.11 -7.79
N HIS A 378 -18.10 -10.17 -7.91
CA HIS A 378 -19.46 -10.21 -7.40
C HIS A 378 -19.56 -11.31 -6.34
N GLY A 379 -19.14 -10.99 -5.12
CA GLY A 379 -19.03 -11.97 -4.04
C GLY A 379 -17.91 -12.97 -4.32
N ASP A 380 -18.28 -14.20 -4.65
CA ASP A 380 -17.40 -15.32 -4.99
C ASP A 380 -17.22 -15.53 -6.51
N ALA A 381 -17.87 -14.70 -7.33
CA ALA A 381 -17.71 -14.70 -8.78
C ALA A 381 -16.69 -13.66 -9.27
N ALA A 382 -15.92 -14.02 -10.30
CA ALA A 382 -15.01 -13.13 -11.02
C ALA A 382 -15.49 -12.88 -12.46
N MET A 383 -15.43 -11.62 -12.89
CA MET A 383 -15.66 -11.22 -14.28
C MET A 383 -14.34 -10.86 -14.96
N GLY A 384 -14.08 -11.46 -16.12
CA GLY A 384 -12.97 -11.11 -16.99
C GLY A 384 -13.46 -10.70 -18.38
N PHE A 385 -12.72 -9.83 -19.06
CA PHE A 385 -13.03 -9.47 -20.45
C PHE A 385 -11.76 -9.23 -21.29
N TRP A 386 -11.92 -9.37 -22.61
CA TRP A 386 -10.86 -9.25 -23.64
C TRP A 386 -11.31 -8.30 -24.75
N GLY A 387 -10.36 -7.75 -25.51
CA GLY A 387 -10.63 -6.80 -26.61
C GLY A 387 -10.60 -5.31 -26.23
N TRP A 388 -10.40 -5.01 -24.94
CA TRP A 388 -10.18 -3.66 -24.42
C TRP A 388 -9.30 -3.73 -23.15
N PRO A 389 -8.42 -2.76 -22.85
CA PRO A 389 -8.13 -1.53 -23.61
C PRO A 389 -7.30 -1.78 -24.87
N LEU A 390 -6.67 -2.94 -24.96
CA LEU A 390 -5.91 -3.38 -26.14
C LEU A 390 -6.84 -4.13 -27.10
N ALA A 391 -6.82 -3.74 -28.37
CA ALA A 391 -7.49 -4.48 -29.42
C ALA A 391 -6.82 -5.85 -29.61
N GLN A 392 -7.61 -6.90 -29.74
CA GLN A 392 -7.17 -8.28 -29.88
C GLN A 392 -8.07 -8.95 -30.90
N ASP A 393 -7.50 -9.57 -31.94
CA ASP A 393 -8.29 -10.24 -32.99
C ASP A 393 -8.72 -11.66 -32.57
N ASP A 394 -8.06 -12.22 -31.55
CA ASP A 394 -8.23 -13.59 -31.08
C ASP A 394 -8.87 -13.69 -29.69
N THR A 395 -9.69 -12.70 -29.30
CA THR A 395 -10.33 -12.64 -27.96
C THR A 395 -11.05 -13.93 -27.60
N ALA A 396 -11.82 -14.50 -28.54
CA ALA A 396 -12.58 -15.73 -28.35
C ALA A 396 -11.67 -16.94 -28.09
N ALA A 397 -10.47 -17.00 -28.68
CA ALA A 397 -9.51 -18.07 -28.37
C ALA A 397 -8.87 -17.85 -26.99
N ARG A 398 -8.50 -16.61 -26.65
CA ARG A 398 -7.85 -16.27 -25.38
C ARG A 398 -8.74 -16.53 -24.18
N VAL A 399 -10.00 -16.10 -24.24
CA VAL A 399 -10.97 -16.32 -23.16
C VAL A 399 -11.21 -17.81 -22.92
N CYS A 400 -11.27 -18.61 -23.98
CA CYS A 400 -11.47 -20.05 -23.87
C CYS A 400 -10.23 -20.75 -23.29
N GLN A 401 -9.03 -20.32 -23.68
CA GLN A 401 -7.80 -20.81 -23.07
C GLN A 401 -7.71 -20.46 -21.58
N ALA A 402 -8.08 -19.24 -21.20
CA ALA A 402 -8.17 -18.84 -19.80
C ALA A 402 -9.14 -19.73 -19.02
N ALA A 403 -10.34 -19.97 -19.56
CA ALA A 403 -11.33 -20.83 -18.93
C ALA A 403 -10.86 -22.28 -18.76
N LEU A 404 -10.20 -22.85 -19.78
CA LEU A 404 -9.59 -24.18 -19.70
C LEU A 404 -8.48 -24.23 -18.64
N ALA A 405 -7.63 -23.19 -18.55
CA ALA A 405 -6.58 -23.09 -17.56
C ALA A 405 -7.15 -22.97 -16.14
N ILE A 406 -8.20 -22.18 -15.93
CA ILE A 406 -8.93 -22.10 -14.65
C ILE A 406 -9.45 -23.49 -14.27
N ARG A 407 -10.14 -24.18 -15.20
CA ARG A 407 -10.66 -25.54 -14.91
C ARG A 407 -9.57 -26.49 -14.48
N ARG A 408 -8.43 -26.47 -15.17
CA ARG A 408 -7.29 -27.34 -14.89
C ARG A 408 -6.72 -27.11 -13.49
N GLU A 409 -6.58 -25.87 -13.05
CA GLU A 409 -6.11 -25.54 -11.69
C GLU A 409 -7.08 -26.03 -10.62
N PHE A 410 -8.40 -25.81 -10.80
CA PHE A 410 -9.41 -26.35 -9.87
C PHE A 410 -9.46 -27.87 -9.88
N ALA A 411 -9.32 -28.51 -11.04
CA ALA A 411 -9.27 -29.97 -11.15
C ALA A 411 -8.03 -30.55 -10.46
N ALA A 412 -6.86 -29.92 -10.62
CA ALA A 412 -5.64 -30.33 -9.95
C ALA A 412 -5.76 -30.16 -8.42
N ALA A 413 -6.33 -29.05 -7.96
CA ALA A 413 -6.61 -28.81 -6.55
C ALA A 413 -7.57 -29.85 -5.94
N ALA A 414 -8.54 -30.35 -6.72
CA ALA A 414 -9.49 -31.36 -6.26
C ALA A 414 -8.86 -32.77 -6.07
N VAL A 415 -7.67 -33.03 -6.62
CA VAL A 415 -6.98 -34.33 -6.46
C VAL A 415 -6.44 -34.52 -5.04
N ASP A 416 -6.01 -33.45 -4.39
CA ASP A 416 -5.52 -33.47 -3.01
C ASP A 416 -6.61 -33.00 -2.04
N PRO A 417 -7.21 -33.90 -1.22
CA PRO A 417 -8.25 -33.51 -0.27
C PRO A 417 -7.80 -32.46 0.75
N GLN A 418 -6.50 -32.35 1.03
CA GLN A 418 -5.94 -31.37 1.96
C GLN A 418 -5.73 -29.99 1.32
N HIS A 419 -5.81 -29.90 0.00
CA HIS A 419 -5.63 -28.63 -0.68
C HIS A 419 -6.75 -27.64 -0.28
N PRO A 420 -6.45 -26.35 -0.01
CA PRO A 420 -7.46 -25.38 0.43
C PRO A 420 -8.65 -25.24 -0.51
N LEU A 421 -8.45 -25.57 -1.79
CA LEU A 421 -9.44 -25.48 -2.87
C LEU A 421 -10.10 -26.82 -3.26
N SER A 422 -9.81 -27.92 -2.55
CA SER A 422 -10.20 -29.29 -2.94
C SER A 422 -11.72 -29.49 -3.13
N ASP A 423 -12.52 -28.80 -2.30
CA ASP A 423 -13.98 -28.90 -2.32
C ASP A 423 -14.66 -27.84 -3.21
N PHE A 424 -13.90 -26.93 -3.82
CA PHE A 424 -14.47 -25.91 -4.69
C PHE A 424 -14.67 -26.45 -6.10
N ARG A 425 -15.83 -26.13 -6.68
CA ARG A 425 -16.09 -26.31 -8.11
C ARG A 425 -16.33 -24.94 -8.73
N MET A 426 -16.30 -24.88 -10.05
CA MET A 426 -16.60 -23.64 -10.76
C MET A 426 -17.66 -23.86 -11.84
N GLY A 427 -18.38 -22.78 -12.15
CA GLY A 427 -19.16 -22.62 -13.37
C GLY A 427 -18.59 -21.44 -14.16
N ILE A 428 -18.42 -21.60 -15.46
CA ILE A 428 -17.95 -20.54 -16.36
C ILE A 428 -18.94 -20.34 -17.50
N GLY A 429 -19.32 -19.09 -17.74
CA GLY A 429 -20.06 -18.66 -18.92
C GLY A 429 -19.24 -17.70 -19.76
N ILE A 430 -19.19 -17.94 -21.08
CA ILE A 430 -18.41 -17.15 -22.03
C ILE A 430 -19.31 -16.69 -23.17
N ALA A 431 -19.28 -15.39 -23.46
CA ALA A 431 -19.95 -14.83 -24.62
C ALA A 431 -19.04 -13.84 -25.34
N SER A 432 -19.19 -13.76 -26.66
CA SER A 432 -18.48 -12.77 -27.49
C SER A 432 -19.46 -11.89 -28.26
N GLY A 433 -19.12 -10.62 -28.43
CA GLY A 433 -19.97 -9.67 -29.16
C GLY A 433 -19.61 -8.22 -28.87
N ARG A 434 -20.39 -7.30 -29.47
CA ARG A 434 -20.18 -5.86 -29.29
C ARG A 434 -20.63 -5.40 -27.90
N ALA A 435 -19.80 -4.55 -27.30
CA ALA A 435 -20.10 -3.86 -26.05
C ALA A 435 -19.40 -2.51 -26.01
N VAL A 436 -19.79 -1.67 -25.04
CA VAL A 436 -19.04 -0.47 -24.67
C VAL A 436 -18.09 -0.84 -23.54
N ALA A 437 -16.81 -0.54 -23.69
CA ALA A 437 -15.79 -0.78 -22.66
C ALA A 437 -15.06 0.52 -22.32
N GLY A 438 -14.82 0.76 -21.02
CA GLY A 438 -14.08 1.94 -20.53
C GLY A 438 -14.41 2.31 -19.08
N LYS A 439 -14.07 3.55 -18.71
CA LYS A 439 -14.44 4.20 -17.44
C LYS A 439 -15.94 4.51 -17.45
N ILE A 440 -16.73 3.63 -16.83
CA ILE A 440 -18.20 3.70 -16.79
C ILE A 440 -18.63 3.92 -15.34
N GLY A 441 -19.55 4.88 -15.12
CA GLY A 441 -20.07 5.19 -13.79
C GLY A 441 -20.57 6.63 -13.68
N THR A 442 -20.75 7.09 -12.44
CA THR A 442 -21.15 8.46 -12.13
C THR A 442 -19.91 9.33 -11.88
N VAL A 443 -20.11 10.63 -11.63
CA VAL A 443 -19.04 11.56 -11.23
C VAL A 443 -18.34 11.09 -9.95
N ASP A 444 -19.10 10.51 -9.02
CA ASP A 444 -18.61 10.12 -7.70
C ASP A 444 -18.03 8.69 -7.67
N GLN A 445 -18.44 7.81 -8.59
CA GLN A 445 -17.99 6.42 -8.62
C GLN A 445 -17.88 5.90 -10.05
N VAL A 446 -16.66 5.59 -10.46
CA VAL A 446 -16.33 5.03 -11.78
C VAL A 446 -15.69 3.66 -11.66
N LYS A 447 -16.04 2.75 -12.57
CA LYS A 447 -15.40 1.44 -12.74
C LYS A 447 -14.90 1.30 -14.17
N VAL A 448 -13.73 0.70 -14.33
CA VAL A 448 -13.26 0.27 -15.64
C VAL A 448 -13.89 -1.08 -15.95
N THR A 449 -14.89 -1.09 -16.83
CA THR A 449 -15.70 -2.29 -17.08
C THR A 449 -16.29 -2.29 -18.49
N VAL A 450 -17.07 -3.32 -18.79
CA VAL A 450 -17.77 -3.53 -20.05
C VAL A 450 -19.28 -3.49 -19.80
N PHE A 451 -20.00 -2.85 -20.71
CA PHE A 451 -21.46 -2.74 -20.70
C PHE A 451 -22.03 -3.16 -22.06
N GLY A 452 -22.97 -4.11 -22.04
CA GLY A 452 -23.70 -4.51 -23.23
C GLY A 452 -24.43 -5.86 -23.08
N PRO A 453 -25.24 -6.24 -24.08
CA PRO A 453 -25.98 -7.50 -24.06
C PRO A 453 -25.09 -8.74 -23.86
N VAL A 454 -23.86 -8.72 -24.39
CA VAL A 454 -22.88 -9.81 -24.25
C VAL A 454 -22.51 -10.10 -22.79
N VAL A 455 -22.44 -9.07 -21.93
CA VAL A 455 -22.14 -9.23 -20.50
C VAL A 455 -23.24 -10.02 -19.81
N ASN A 456 -24.50 -9.65 -20.07
CA ASN A 456 -25.67 -10.35 -19.54
C ASN A 456 -25.77 -11.79 -20.07
N LEU A 457 -25.38 -12.02 -21.33
CA LEU A 457 -25.36 -13.35 -21.93
C LEU A 457 -24.32 -14.25 -21.25
N ALA A 458 -23.10 -13.76 -21.04
CA ALA A 458 -22.05 -14.50 -20.34
C ALA A 458 -22.47 -14.88 -18.91
N ALA A 459 -23.05 -13.94 -18.14
CA ALA A 459 -23.55 -14.21 -16.79
C ALA A 459 -24.68 -15.26 -16.76
N ARG A 460 -25.57 -15.27 -17.77
CA ARG A 460 -26.62 -16.29 -17.89
C ARG A 460 -26.07 -17.66 -18.29
N LEU A 461 -25.08 -17.69 -19.19
CA LEU A 461 -24.40 -18.93 -19.53
C LEU A 461 -23.76 -19.52 -18.29
N GLU A 462 -23.09 -18.71 -17.47
CA GLU A 462 -22.53 -19.14 -16.20
C GLU A 462 -23.61 -19.78 -15.33
N SER A 463 -24.72 -19.11 -15.05
CA SER A 463 -25.73 -19.66 -14.13
C SER A 463 -26.39 -20.96 -14.62
N MET A 464 -26.50 -21.16 -15.94
CA MET A 464 -27.03 -22.39 -16.54
C MET A 464 -26.10 -23.60 -16.41
N THR A 465 -24.80 -23.38 -16.18
CA THR A 465 -23.81 -24.45 -16.06
C THR A 465 -24.20 -25.50 -14.99
N LYS A 466 -24.90 -25.09 -13.92
CA LYS A 466 -25.41 -25.98 -12.88
C LYS A 466 -26.50 -26.92 -13.40
N ALA A 467 -27.51 -26.37 -14.08
CA ALA A 467 -28.63 -27.16 -14.61
C ALA A 467 -28.17 -28.13 -15.70
N LEU A 468 -27.24 -27.68 -16.55
CA LEU A 468 -26.67 -28.47 -17.64
C LEU A 468 -25.55 -29.41 -17.23
N ARG A 469 -25.20 -29.45 -15.93
CA ARG A 469 -24.17 -30.32 -15.34
C ARG A 469 -22.80 -30.24 -16.03
N THR A 470 -22.43 -29.06 -16.49
CA THR A 470 -21.14 -28.76 -17.13
C THR A 470 -20.39 -27.68 -16.35
N SER A 471 -19.08 -27.55 -16.62
CA SER A 471 -18.22 -26.53 -16.04
C SER A 471 -18.12 -25.27 -16.90
N ILE A 472 -18.22 -25.35 -18.24
CA ILE A 472 -17.94 -24.20 -19.11
C ILE A 472 -18.94 -24.17 -20.27
N LEU A 473 -19.69 -23.07 -20.37
CA LEU A 473 -20.66 -22.83 -21.44
C LEU A 473 -20.25 -21.64 -22.32
N LEU A 474 -20.52 -21.79 -23.61
CA LEU A 474 -20.26 -20.83 -24.67
C LEU A 474 -21.58 -20.44 -25.35
N ASP A 475 -21.66 -19.18 -25.78
CA ASP A 475 -22.63 -18.78 -26.80
C ASP A 475 -22.24 -19.35 -28.19
N SER A 476 -23.19 -19.31 -29.12
CA SER A 476 -22.99 -19.81 -30.48
C SER A 476 -21.86 -19.09 -31.22
N SER A 477 -21.71 -17.77 -31.04
CA SER A 477 -20.67 -17.00 -31.74
C SER A 477 -19.26 -17.41 -31.32
N THR A 478 -19.03 -17.59 -30.00
CA THR A 478 -17.74 -18.05 -29.48
C THR A 478 -17.46 -19.50 -29.90
N ALA A 479 -18.48 -20.38 -29.84
CA ALA A 479 -18.33 -21.77 -30.24
C ALA A 479 -17.98 -21.90 -31.74
N ASP A 480 -18.65 -21.17 -32.60
CA ASP A 480 -18.38 -21.14 -34.03
C ASP A 480 -16.99 -20.60 -34.36
N TYR A 481 -16.55 -19.56 -33.64
CA TYR A 481 -15.19 -19.05 -33.78
C TYR A 481 -14.17 -20.15 -33.47
N LEU A 482 -14.32 -20.86 -32.35
CA LEU A 482 -13.42 -21.95 -31.97
C LEU A 482 -13.40 -23.07 -33.00
N ARG A 483 -14.57 -23.54 -33.45
CA ARG A 483 -14.68 -24.62 -34.45
C ARG A 483 -13.94 -24.29 -35.74
N ARG A 484 -13.92 -23.02 -36.15
CA ARG A 484 -13.29 -22.56 -37.39
C ARG A 484 -11.80 -22.25 -37.24
N HIS A 485 -11.38 -21.72 -36.09
CA HIS A 485 -10.04 -21.11 -35.94
C HIS A 485 -9.13 -21.82 -34.94
N VAL A 486 -9.64 -22.74 -34.12
CA VAL A 486 -8.88 -23.42 -33.08
C VAL A 486 -8.86 -24.93 -33.31
N SER A 487 -7.65 -25.50 -33.34
CA SER A 487 -7.46 -26.95 -33.47
C SER A 487 -8.05 -27.70 -32.28
N THR A 488 -8.63 -28.88 -32.54
CA THR A 488 -9.15 -29.81 -31.52
C THR A 488 -8.09 -30.27 -30.52
N THR A 489 -6.81 -30.18 -30.89
CA THR A 489 -5.66 -30.42 -30.00
C THR A 489 -5.45 -29.34 -28.94
N ARG A 490 -6.12 -28.19 -29.06
CA ARG A 490 -6.08 -27.08 -28.09
C ARG A 490 -7.38 -26.90 -27.32
N ALA A 491 -8.51 -27.04 -28.01
CA ALA A 491 -9.83 -26.95 -27.41
C ALA A 491 -10.84 -27.71 -28.26
N ARG A 492 -11.82 -28.33 -27.62
CA ARG A 492 -12.93 -29.01 -28.28
C ARG A 492 -14.24 -28.33 -27.88
N THR A 493 -15.26 -28.45 -28.71
CA THR A 493 -16.60 -27.92 -28.43
C THR A 493 -17.64 -28.99 -28.66
N ARG A 494 -18.71 -28.96 -27.88
CA ARG A 494 -19.90 -29.80 -28.06
C ARG A 494 -21.16 -28.94 -28.05
N ARG A 495 -22.09 -29.12 -28.99
CA ARG A 495 -23.44 -28.55 -28.91
C ARG A 495 -24.21 -29.20 -27.77
N ILE A 496 -24.86 -28.41 -26.90
CA ILE A 496 -25.61 -28.93 -25.75
C ILE A 496 -27.11 -28.94 -26.06
N ALA A 497 -27.69 -27.77 -26.28
CA ALA A 497 -29.11 -27.63 -26.61
C ALA A 497 -29.46 -26.20 -27.03
N THR A 498 -30.64 -26.06 -27.62
CA THR A 498 -31.35 -24.78 -27.73
C THR A 498 -32.23 -24.61 -26.50
N ILE A 499 -31.97 -23.57 -25.72
CA ILE A 499 -32.57 -23.35 -24.40
C ILE A 499 -33.34 -22.03 -24.39
N ARG A 500 -34.49 -21.98 -23.74
CA ARG A 500 -35.18 -20.72 -23.40
C ARG A 500 -34.92 -20.41 -21.92
N PRO A 501 -34.00 -19.50 -21.59
CA PRO A 501 -33.76 -19.09 -20.22
C PRO A 501 -35.00 -18.42 -19.63
N TYR A 502 -35.16 -18.56 -18.32
CA TYR A 502 -36.22 -17.85 -17.60
C TYR A 502 -36.17 -16.34 -17.88
N GLY A 503 -37.33 -15.74 -18.17
CA GLY A 503 -37.46 -14.31 -18.45
C GLY A 503 -37.02 -13.87 -19.85
N MET A 504 -36.67 -14.80 -20.76
CA MET A 504 -36.38 -14.48 -22.16
C MET A 504 -37.39 -15.12 -23.11
N THR A 505 -37.74 -14.39 -24.17
CA THR A 505 -38.57 -14.89 -25.27
C THR A 505 -37.73 -15.59 -26.34
N ALA A 506 -36.51 -15.11 -26.58
CA ALA A 506 -35.60 -15.67 -27.57
C ALA A 506 -34.88 -16.93 -27.05
N PRO A 507 -34.87 -18.03 -27.84
CA PRO A 507 -34.06 -19.19 -27.54
C PRO A 507 -32.56 -18.88 -27.73
N LEU A 508 -31.72 -19.59 -26.99
CA LEU A 508 -30.28 -19.50 -27.04
C LEU A 508 -29.70 -20.88 -27.34
N GLU A 509 -28.90 -20.97 -28.40
CA GLU A 509 -28.06 -22.15 -28.64
C GLU A 509 -26.84 -22.09 -27.71
N VAL A 510 -26.65 -23.16 -26.94
CA VAL A 510 -25.59 -23.25 -25.95
C VAL A 510 -24.66 -24.40 -26.32
N SER A 511 -23.35 -24.13 -26.26
CA SER A 511 -22.31 -25.13 -26.48
C SER A 511 -21.42 -25.24 -25.23
N GLU A 512 -20.76 -26.37 -25.06
CA GLU A 512 -19.79 -26.61 -23.99
C GLU A 512 -18.36 -26.51 -24.53
N LEU A 513 -17.47 -25.96 -23.70
CA LEU A 513 -16.03 -25.95 -23.95
C LEU A 513 -15.33 -27.11 -23.24
N LEU A 514 -14.68 -27.97 -24.01
CA LEU A 514 -13.95 -29.14 -23.55
C LEU A 514 -12.44 -28.96 -23.79
N PRO A 515 -11.58 -29.51 -22.91
CA PRO A 515 -10.14 -29.52 -23.16
C PRO A 515 -9.80 -30.52 -24.27
N PRO A 516 -8.54 -30.53 -24.74
CA PRO A 516 -8.05 -31.57 -25.64
C PRO A 516 -8.30 -32.98 -25.09
N ALA A 517 -8.51 -33.95 -25.97
CA ALA A 517 -8.73 -35.35 -25.59
C ALA A 517 -7.58 -35.94 -24.75
N ALA A 518 -6.35 -35.45 -24.94
CA ALA A 518 -5.18 -35.86 -24.17
C ALA A 518 -5.27 -35.47 -22.68
N GLU A 519 -5.96 -34.37 -22.35
CA GLU A 519 -6.13 -33.90 -20.97
C GLU A 519 -7.42 -34.41 -20.32
N TYR A 520 -8.40 -34.83 -21.12
CA TYR A 520 -9.70 -35.30 -20.65
C TYR A 520 -10.21 -36.46 -21.50
N PRO A 521 -9.63 -37.66 -21.29
CA PRO A 521 -9.92 -38.84 -22.10
C PRO A 521 -11.31 -39.44 -21.83
N ASP A 522 -11.91 -39.11 -20.68
CA ASP A 522 -13.22 -39.64 -20.25
C ASP A 522 -14.37 -39.25 -21.20
N VAL A 523 -14.19 -38.16 -21.95
CA VAL A 523 -15.12 -37.71 -23.00
C VAL A 523 -14.39 -37.73 -24.34
N SER A 524 -14.52 -38.85 -25.06
CA SER A 524 -13.93 -39.06 -26.39
C SER A 524 -14.66 -38.26 -27.47
N ASP A 525 -14.02 -38.07 -28.62
CA ASP A 525 -14.65 -37.41 -29.77
C ASP A 525 -15.83 -38.23 -30.32
N GLU A 526 -15.80 -39.56 -30.17
CA GLU A 526 -16.93 -40.44 -30.48
C GLU A 526 -18.12 -40.20 -29.53
N ALA A 527 -17.86 -40.01 -28.23
CA ALA A 527 -18.90 -39.69 -27.26
C ALA A 527 -19.53 -38.32 -27.52
N ILE A 528 -18.72 -37.32 -27.92
CA ILE A 528 -19.21 -36.01 -28.37
C ILE A 528 -20.10 -36.18 -29.60
N GLY A 529 -19.65 -36.94 -30.60
CA GLY A 529 -20.41 -37.23 -31.81
C GLY A 529 -21.74 -37.94 -31.54
N ALA A 530 -21.76 -38.93 -30.64
CA ALA A 530 -22.98 -39.63 -30.22
C ALA A 530 -23.96 -38.70 -29.50
N TYR A 531 -23.46 -37.79 -28.65
CA TYR A 531 -24.30 -36.77 -28.02
C TYR A 531 -24.90 -35.82 -29.04
N GLU A 532 -24.09 -35.29 -29.97
CA GLU A 532 -24.59 -34.35 -30.98
C GLU A 532 -25.58 -35.01 -31.95
N ALA A 533 -25.36 -36.26 -32.33
CA ALA A 533 -26.34 -37.04 -33.11
C ALA A 533 -27.64 -37.24 -32.32
N ALA A 534 -27.56 -37.47 -31.00
CA ALA A 534 -28.74 -37.52 -30.15
C ALA A 534 -29.48 -36.19 -30.10
N LEU A 535 -28.75 -35.06 -30.08
CA LEU A 535 -29.33 -33.73 -30.11
C LEU A 535 -30.02 -33.44 -31.45
N ASP A 536 -29.40 -33.81 -32.56
CA ASP A 536 -29.99 -33.65 -33.89
C ASP A 536 -31.29 -34.49 -34.02
N ALA A 537 -31.30 -35.72 -33.51
CA ALA A 537 -32.51 -36.57 -33.44
C ALA A 537 -33.59 -35.96 -32.53
N PHE A 538 -33.19 -35.39 -31.39
CA PHE A 538 -34.10 -34.71 -30.47
C PHE A 538 -34.79 -33.50 -31.12
N SER A 539 -34.03 -32.68 -31.84
CA SER A 539 -34.54 -31.56 -32.62
C SER A 539 -35.43 -32.01 -33.79
N ALA A 540 -35.12 -33.15 -34.40
CA ALA A 540 -35.92 -33.77 -35.46
C ALA A 540 -37.19 -34.50 -34.96
N ARG A 541 -37.53 -34.39 -33.67
CA ARG A 541 -38.69 -35.03 -33.02
C ARG A 541 -38.61 -36.56 -32.91
N ASP A 542 -37.44 -37.16 -33.16
CA ASP A 542 -37.19 -38.59 -32.97
C ASP A 542 -36.56 -38.85 -31.60
N TRP A 543 -37.40 -38.79 -30.56
CA TRP A 543 -36.95 -38.86 -29.17
C TRP A 543 -36.56 -40.28 -28.74
N GLU A 544 -37.08 -41.32 -29.38
CA GLU A 544 -36.64 -42.71 -29.12
C GLU A 544 -35.22 -42.92 -29.64
N HIS A 545 -34.92 -42.45 -30.86
CA HIS A 545 -33.57 -42.51 -31.41
C HIS A 545 -32.59 -41.66 -30.61
N SER A 546 -32.99 -40.44 -30.24
CA SER A 546 -32.20 -39.57 -29.35
C SER A 546 -31.86 -40.27 -28.03
N PHE A 547 -32.85 -40.87 -27.37
CA PHE A 547 -32.65 -41.61 -26.14
C PHE A 547 -31.66 -42.78 -26.31
N SER A 548 -31.75 -43.52 -27.42
CA SER A 548 -30.82 -44.62 -27.73
C SER A 548 -29.38 -44.13 -27.93
N MET A 549 -29.18 -43.02 -28.66
CA MET A 549 -27.85 -42.43 -28.86
C MET A 549 -27.23 -41.94 -27.52
N LEU A 550 -28.03 -41.36 -26.62
CA LEU A 550 -27.55 -40.95 -25.28
C LEU A 550 -27.07 -42.13 -24.42
N HIS A 551 -27.53 -43.37 -24.68
CA HIS A 551 -27.01 -44.56 -23.97
C HIS A 551 -25.59 -44.92 -24.39
N GLN A 552 -25.14 -44.48 -25.56
CA GLN A 552 -23.77 -44.71 -26.05
C GLN A 552 -22.78 -43.73 -25.41
N VAL A 553 -23.25 -42.58 -24.92
CA VAL A 553 -22.43 -41.61 -24.19
C VAL A 553 -22.04 -42.20 -22.82
N PRO A 554 -20.77 -42.10 -22.37
CA PRO A 554 -20.34 -42.64 -21.07
C PRO A 554 -21.17 -42.15 -19.88
N ALA A 555 -21.32 -42.97 -18.85
CA ALA A 555 -22.04 -42.59 -17.62
C ALA A 555 -21.32 -41.51 -16.79
N THR A 556 -20.01 -41.36 -16.99
CA THR A 556 -19.19 -40.31 -16.38
C THR A 556 -19.52 -38.91 -16.93
N ASP A 557 -20.04 -38.83 -18.16
CA ASP A 557 -20.46 -37.59 -18.81
C ASP A 557 -21.88 -37.20 -18.39
N ARG A 558 -21.98 -36.46 -17.30
CA ARG A 558 -23.26 -36.08 -16.66
C ARG A 558 -24.10 -35.11 -17.48
N VAL A 559 -23.58 -34.54 -18.55
CA VAL A 559 -24.34 -33.61 -19.42
C VAL A 559 -25.45 -34.35 -20.16
N LYS A 560 -25.24 -35.64 -20.49
CA LYS A 560 -26.28 -36.48 -21.10
C LYS A 560 -27.53 -36.61 -20.22
N ASP A 561 -27.37 -36.53 -18.89
CA ASP A 561 -28.46 -36.67 -17.93
C ASP A 561 -29.53 -35.61 -18.16
N PHE A 562 -29.13 -34.38 -18.54
CA PHE A 562 -30.06 -33.28 -18.78
C PHE A 562 -31.08 -33.64 -19.87
N LEU A 563 -30.59 -34.06 -21.04
CA LEU A 563 -31.44 -34.43 -22.17
C LEU A 563 -32.17 -35.76 -21.91
N THR A 564 -31.49 -36.74 -21.30
CA THR A 564 -32.06 -38.06 -20.99
C THR A 564 -33.25 -37.95 -20.03
N VAL A 565 -33.12 -37.16 -18.96
CA VAL A 565 -34.19 -36.94 -17.98
C VAL A 565 -35.36 -36.23 -18.61
N PHE A 566 -35.11 -35.18 -19.41
CA PHE A 566 -36.20 -34.45 -20.09
C PHE A 566 -36.98 -35.34 -21.05
N ILE A 567 -36.28 -36.13 -21.88
CA ILE A 567 -36.92 -37.09 -22.80
C ILE A 567 -37.71 -38.14 -22.02
N ALA A 568 -37.16 -38.67 -20.93
CA ALA A 568 -37.82 -39.68 -20.11
C ALA A 568 -39.08 -39.16 -19.39
N GLN A 569 -39.05 -37.93 -18.85
CA GLN A 569 -40.18 -37.29 -18.19
C GLN A 569 -41.39 -37.08 -19.11
N ASN A 570 -41.14 -37.00 -20.42
CA ASN A 570 -42.16 -36.83 -21.44
C ASN A 570 -42.43 -38.15 -22.21
N ASN A 571 -42.19 -39.30 -21.59
CA ASN A 571 -42.43 -40.64 -22.16
C ASN A 571 -41.81 -40.88 -23.53
N ARG A 572 -40.66 -40.25 -23.82
CA ARG A 572 -39.94 -40.32 -25.10
C ARG A 572 -40.79 -39.88 -26.30
N THR A 573 -41.79 -39.03 -26.08
CA THR A 573 -42.63 -38.47 -27.14
C THR A 573 -42.66 -36.95 -27.05
N PRO A 574 -42.37 -36.22 -28.13
CA PRO A 574 -42.41 -34.76 -28.13
C PRO A 574 -43.84 -34.24 -27.92
N PRO A 575 -44.03 -33.17 -27.12
CA PRO A 575 -45.29 -32.44 -27.06
C PRO A 575 -45.75 -31.95 -28.44
N ALA A 576 -47.06 -31.77 -28.63
CA ALA A 576 -47.64 -31.35 -29.91
C ALA A 576 -47.14 -29.96 -30.36
N ASP A 577 -46.86 -29.08 -29.40
CA ASP A 577 -46.36 -27.72 -29.56
C ASP A 577 -44.83 -27.60 -29.45
N TRP A 578 -44.11 -28.72 -29.51
CA TRP A 578 -42.65 -28.75 -29.36
C TRP A 578 -41.93 -27.97 -30.48
N ASP A 579 -41.24 -26.90 -30.09
CA ASP A 579 -40.51 -25.98 -30.98
C ASP A 579 -38.99 -26.26 -31.03
N GLY A 580 -38.54 -27.37 -30.44
CA GLY A 580 -37.12 -27.71 -30.36
C GLY A 580 -36.36 -27.00 -29.23
N THR A 581 -37.03 -26.21 -28.39
CA THR A 581 -36.40 -25.42 -27.34
C THR A 581 -36.69 -25.96 -25.95
N LEU A 582 -35.64 -26.23 -25.18
CA LEU A 582 -35.77 -26.67 -23.79
C LEU A 582 -36.08 -25.50 -22.86
N PRO A 583 -37.20 -25.54 -22.10
CA PRO A 583 -37.47 -24.53 -21.08
C PRO A 583 -36.56 -24.73 -19.87
N LEU A 584 -35.97 -23.64 -19.38
CA LEU A 584 -35.21 -23.65 -18.13
C LEU A 584 -36.00 -22.86 -17.07
N SER A 585 -36.72 -23.58 -16.21
CA SER A 585 -37.52 -23.00 -15.12
C SER A 585 -36.65 -22.57 -13.93
N HIS A 586 -37.15 -21.61 -13.14
CA HIS A 586 -36.42 -20.96 -12.05
C HIS A 586 -36.18 -21.83 -10.80
N GLU A 587 -36.44 -23.14 -10.87
CA GLU A 587 -36.35 -24.05 -9.73
C GLU A 587 -35.47 -25.26 -10.07
N THR A 588 -34.17 -25.12 -9.81
CA THR A 588 -33.47 -26.22 -9.15
C THR A 588 -33.43 -25.85 -7.67
N PRO A 589 -34.25 -26.44 -6.79
CA PRO A 589 -34.02 -26.29 -5.36
C PRO A 589 -32.59 -26.76 -5.03
N PRO A 590 -31.98 -26.30 -3.94
CA PRO A 590 -30.80 -26.98 -3.41
C PRO A 590 -31.19 -28.45 -3.23
N SER A 591 -30.58 -29.37 -3.98
CA SER A 591 -30.76 -30.79 -3.71
C SER A 591 -30.00 -31.12 -2.42
N ASP A 592 -30.65 -30.82 -1.30
CA ASP A 592 -30.64 -31.70 -0.15
C ASP A 592 -31.22 -33.06 -0.61
N ALA A 593 -30.61 -34.15 -0.12
CA ALA A 593 -30.82 -35.55 -0.50
C ALA A 593 -30.11 -36.03 -1.78
N LEU A 594 -28.79 -36.21 -1.71
CA LEU A 594 -28.13 -37.52 -1.61
C LEU A 594 -26.62 -37.34 -1.35
#